data_AF-A0AAQ0ELN8-F1
#
_entry.id   AF-A0AAQ0ELN8-F1
#
_cell.length_a   1.000
_cell.length_b   1.000
_cell.length_c   1.000
_cell.angle_alpha   90.00
_cell.angle_beta   90.00
_cell.angle_gamma   90.00
#
_symmetry.space_group_name_H-M   'P 1'
#
loop_
_entity.id
_entity.type
_entity.pdbx_description
1 polymer ?
#
loop_
_entity_poly.entity_id
_entity_poly.type
_entity_poly.pdbx_seq_one_letter_code
_entity_poly.pdbx_strand_id
1 'polypeptide(L)'
;MRRLGVFSLLFLASCVAALPVVGVWCWRKHAVEAWKGVLFDIRAIQKKRSCAHQIAVNNARLKASRQHTNFSDWMARGERCVFLNKEQKALAKLPVTAGDVRNRAVQERKAFLQDNRLVWREQPLGEKSTLYSLQKEIQVDGEDIPLLLELFDSKQTQTPILFLSFWEMTKQISSLGNEVWVVHAEAWGRCV
;
A
#
# COMPACT_ATOMS: atom_id res chain seq x y z
N MET A 1 -39.09 1.14 -77.80
CA MET A 1 -37.87 0.58 -77.17
C MET A 1 -36.67 1.54 -77.12
N ARG A 2 -36.44 2.43 -78.11
CA ARG A 2 -35.27 3.36 -78.11
C ARG A 2 -35.22 4.40 -76.97
N ARG A 3 -36.35 4.92 -76.48
CA ARG A 3 -36.37 5.95 -75.42
C ARG A 3 -35.97 5.40 -74.03
N LEU A 4 -36.37 4.18 -73.70
CA LEU A 4 -36.00 3.53 -72.42
C LEU A 4 -34.48 3.31 -72.29
N GLY A 5 -33.81 2.88 -73.37
CA GLY A 5 -32.35 2.69 -73.35
C GLY A 5 -31.56 3.99 -73.13
N VAL A 6 -32.05 5.11 -73.63
CA VAL A 6 -31.43 6.44 -73.41
C VAL A 6 -31.60 6.89 -71.97
N PHE A 7 -32.77 6.69 -71.36
CA PHE A 7 -32.97 6.99 -69.93
C PHE A 7 -32.09 6.11 -69.04
N SER A 8 -31.94 4.82 -69.35
CA SER A 8 -31.04 3.92 -68.61
C SER A 8 -29.56 4.35 -68.74
N LEU A 9 -29.12 4.78 -69.92
CA LEU A 9 -27.75 5.28 -70.13
C LEU A 9 -27.49 6.60 -69.41
N LEU A 10 -28.44 7.55 -69.43
CA LEU A 10 -28.33 8.81 -68.69
C LEU A 10 -28.34 8.59 -67.18
N PHE A 11 -29.13 7.62 -66.71
CA PHE A 11 -29.15 7.23 -65.29
C PHE A 11 -27.81 6.60 -64.86
N LEU A 12 -27.27 5.67 -65.66
CA LEU A 12 -25.95 5.08 -65.42
C LEU A 12 -24.83 6.12 -65.45
N ALA A 13 -24.85 7.05 -66.41
CA ALA A 13 -23.87 8.14 -66.49
C ALA A 13 -23.95 9.06 -65.27
N SER A 14 -25.15 9.37 -64.77
CA SER A 14 -25.37 10.13 -63.54
C SER A 14 -24.85 9.39 -62.30
N CYS A 15 -25.12 8.09 -62.18
CA CYS A 15 -24.59 7.26 -61.10
C CYS A 15 -23.05 7.19 -61.12
N VAL A 16 -22.44 7.04 -62.30
CA VAL A 16 -20.97 7.02 -62.44
C VAL A 16 -20.37 8.38 -62.11
N ALA A 17 -21.03 9.48 -62.49
CA ALA A 17 -20.62 10.84 -62.13
C ALA A 17 -20.73 11.13 -60.62
N ALA A 18 -21.58 10.40 -59.89
CA ALA A 18 -21.72 10.52 -58.43
C ALA A 18 -20.71 9.68 -57.62
N LEU A 19 -20.06 8.67 -58.22
CA LEU A 19 -19.07 7.81 -57.55
C LEU A 19 -17.89 8.60 -56.93
N PRO A 20 -17.30 9.63 -57.57
CA PRO A 20 -16.23 10.43 -56.98
C PRO A 20 -16.69 11.15 -55.70
N VAL A 21 -17.93 11.64 -55.67
CA VAL A 21 -18.49 12.34 -54.51
C VAL A 21 -18.67 11.37 -53.34
N VAL A 22 -19.18 10.17 -53.61
CA VAL A 22 -19.30 9.10 -52.60
C VAL A 22 -17.93 8.65 -52.11
N GLY A 23 -16.95 8.51 -53.00
CA GLY A 23 -15.57 8.16 -52.66
C GLY A 23 -14.92 9.19 -51.74
N VAL A 24 -15.04 10.48 -52.07
CA VAL A 24 -14.55 11.59 -51.22
C VAL A 24 -15.26 11.60 -49.86
N TRP A 25 -16.56 11.31 -49.82
CA TRP A 25 -17.31 11.25 -48.57
C TRP A 25 -16.89 10.08 -47.68
N CYS A 26 -16.73 8.87 -48.24
CA CYS A 26 -16.23 7.70 -47.52
C CYS A 26 -14.80 7.93 -47.02
N TRP A 27 -13.91 8.50 -47.85
CA TRP A 27 -12.55 8.83 -47.44
C TRP A 27 -12.53 9.85 -46.31
N ARG A 28 -13.34 10.92 -46.40
CA ARG A 28 -13.47 11.92 -45.32
C ARG A 28 -13.96 11.28 -44.02
N LYS A 29 -14.94 10.38 -44.08
CA LYS A 29 -15.43 9.67 -42.88
C LYS A 29 -14.34 8.85 -42.23
N HIS A 30 -13.64 8.01 -43.00
CA HIS A 30 -12.53 7.20 -42.47
C HIS A 30 -11.38 8.06 -41.95
N ALA A 31 -11.02 9.15 -42.64
CA ALA A 31 -10.01 10.08 -42.16
C ALA A 31 -10.43 10.70 -40.82
N VAL A 32 -11.68 11.14 -40.68
CA VAL A 32 -12.20 11.72 -39.42
C VAL A 32 -12.19 10.70 -38.28
N GLU A 33 -12.54 9.44 -38.54
CA GLU A 33 -12.46 8.37 -37.54
C GLU A 33 -11.02 8.07 -37.13
N ALA A 34 -10.09 7.98 -38.09
CA ALA A 34 -8.67 7.80 -37.81
C ALA A 34 -8.09 8.96 -36.97
N TRP A 35 -8.41 10.21 -37.34
CA TRP A 35 -8.00 11.39 -36.58
C TRP A 35 -8.60 11.43 -35.17
N LYS A 36 -9.85 10.99 -35.00
CA LYS A 36 -10.46 10.84 -33.67
C LYS A 36 -9.69 9.82 -32.83
N GLY A 37 -9.34 8.66 -33.39
CA GLY A 37 -8.53 7.64 -32.72
C GLY A 37 -7.19 8.20 -32.24
N VAL A 38 -6.45 8.86 -33.14
CA VAL A 38 -5.17 9.52 -32.81
C VAL A 38 -5.33 10.58 -31.71
N LEU A 39 -6.39 11.40 -31.76
CA LEU A 39 -6.66 12.39 -30.72
C LEU A 39 -6.94 11.76 -29.36
N PHE A 40 -7.65 10.63 -29.31
CA PHE A 40 -7.86 9.88 -28.07
C PHE A 40 -6.55 9.33 -27.52
N ASP A 41 -5.70 8.74 -28.37
CA ASP A 41 -4.41 8.20 -27.96
C ASP A 41 -3.47 9.29 -27.43
N ILE A 42 -3.39 10.44 -28.11
CA ILE A 42 -2.60 11.58 -27.65
C ILE A 42 -3.07 12.05 -26.27
N ARG A 43 -4.39 12.16 -26.06
CA ARG A 43 -4.95 12.52 -24.74
C ARG A 43 -4.63 11.47 -23.68
N ALA A 44 -4.70 10.19 -24.01
CA ALA A 44 -4.35 9.10 -23.09
C ALA A 44 -2.87 9.17 -22.69
N ILE A 45 -1.98 9.40 -23.64
CA ILE A 45 -0.53 9.57 -23.41
C ILE A 45 -0.27 10.82 -22.54
N GLN A 46 -0.91 11.94 -22.85
CA GLN A 46 -0.80 13.17 -22.06
C GLN A 46 -1.26 12.94 -20.62
N LYS A 47 -2.42 12.29 -20.41
CA LYS A 47 -2.93 11.95 -19.08
C LYS A 47 -1.94 11.08 -18.30
N LYS A 48 -1.37 10.05 -18.94
CA LYS A 48 -0.34 9.19 -18.33
C LYS A 48 0.90 10.01 -17.94
N ARG A 49 1.36 10.91 -18.81
CA ARG A 49 2.52 11.77 -18.56
C ARG A 49 2.27 12.76 -17.41
N SER A 50 1.10 13.40 -17.37
CA SER A 50 0.70 14.28 -16.26
C SER A 50 0.65 13.52 -14.94
N CYS A 51 0.08 12.32 -14.93
CA CYS A 51 0.05 11.45 -13.75
C CYS A 51 1.48 11.10 -13.30
N ALA A 52 2.35 10.66 -14.21
CA ALA A 52 3.74 10.34 -13.90
C ALA A 52 4.51 11.56 -13.35
N HIS A 53 4.28 12.75 -13.92
CA HIS A 53 4.86 13.99 -13.41
C HIS A 53 4.37 14.30 -11.99
N GLN A 54 3.07 14.17 -11.73
CA GLN A 54 2.51 14.40 -10.41
C GLN A 54 3.04 13.41 -9.38
N ILE A 55 3.19 12.13 -9.74
CA ILE A 55 3.84 11.11 -8.90
C ILE A 55 5.28 11.50 -8.61
N ALA A 56 6.04 11.95 -9.61
CA ALA A 56 7.43 12.37 -9.43
C ALA A 56 7.55 13.57 -8.47
N VAL A 57 6.68 14.58 -8.61
CA VAL A 57 6.62 15.75 -7.71
C VAL A 57 6.28 15.31 -6.29
N ASN A 58 5.27 14.46 -6.11
CA ASN A 58 4.90 13.93 -4.79
C ASN A 58 6.03 13.13 -4.16
N ASN A 59 6.69 12.27 -4.92
CA ASN A 59 7.84 11.48 -4.44
C ASN A 59 9.01 12.37 -4.04
N ALA A 60 9.33 13.40 -4.82
CA ALA A 60 10.38 14.37 -4.46
C ALA A 60 10.04 15.10 -3.15
N ARG A 61 8.79 15.52 -2.97
CA ARG A 61 8.31 16.13 -1.73
C ARG A 61 8.41 15.17 -0.53
N LEU A 62 7.98 13.92 -0.70
CA LEU A 62 8.02 12.90 0.35
C LEU A 62 9.46 12.57 0.77
N LYS A 63 10.38 12.55 -0.19
CA LYS A 63 11.82 12.37 0.04
C LYS A 63 12.42 13.55 0.80
N ALA A 64 12.14 14.77 0.35
CA ALA A 64 12.63 15.98 1.00
C ALA A 64 12.11 16.10 2.45
N SER A 65 10.84 15.77 2.71
CA SER A 65 10.28 15.80 4.07
C SER A 65 10.85 14.73 5.01
N ARG A 66 11.58 13.74 4.47
CA ARG A 66 12.13 12.59 5.22
C ARG A 66 13.66 12.46 5.08
N GLN A 67 14.34 13.50 4.62
CA GLN A 67 15.77 13.49 4.36
C GLN A 67 16.62 13.25 5.64
N HIS A 68 16.04 13.48 6.81
CA HIS A 68 16.70 13.28 8.11
C HIS A 68 16.08 12.16 8.95
N THR A 69 15.19 11.35 8.37
CA THR A 69 14.54 10.27 9.12
C THR A 69 15.44 9.05 9.16
N ASN A 70 15.78 8.60 10.37
CA ASN A 70 16.64 7.44 10.57
C ASN A 70 15.81 6.21 10.94
N PHE A 71 16.09 5.07 10.28
CA PHE A 71 15.46 3.79 10.60
C PHE A 71 15.83 3.31 12.01
N SER A 72 17.03 3.62 12.52
CA SER A 72 17.40 3.27 13.90
C SER A 72 16.52 3.97 14.92
N ASP A 73 16.16 5.23 14.68
CA ASP A 73 15.28 5.99 15.57
C ASP A 73 13.85 5.45 15.50
N TRP A 74 13.38 5.06 14.32
CA TRP A 74 12.09 4.38 14.18
C TRP A 74 12.05 3.04 14.92
N MET A 75 13.07 2.20 14.79
CA MET A 75 13.17 0.94 15.55
C MET A 75 13.22 1.21 17.06
N ALA A 76 14.03 2.17 17.51
CA ALA A 76 14.13 2.54 18.91
C ALA A 76 12.81 3.10 19.48
N ARG A 77 12.02 3.82 18.69
CA ARG A 77 10.65 4.22 19.08
C ARG A 77 9.76 2.99 19.26
N GLY A 78 9.85 2.03 18.35
CA GLY A 78 9.16 0.74 18.46
C GLY A 78 9.51 -0.02 19.73
N GLU A 79 10.79 -0.16 20.05
CA GLU A 79 11.25 -0.86 21.27
C GLU A 79 10.78 -0.21 22.58
N ARG A 80 10.49 1.11 22.55
CA ARG A 80 9.95 1.86 23.70
C ARG A 80 8.44 1.70 23.85
N CYS A 81 7.73 1.16 22.86
CA CYS A 81 6.32 0.87 23.00
C CYS A 81 6.10 -0.18 24.09
N VAL A 82 5.23 0.14 25.05
CA VAL A 82 4.86 -0.76 26.13
C VAL A 82 3.45 -1.26 25.88
N PHE A 83 3.31 -2.58 25.71
CA PHE A 83 2.04 -3.24 25.49
C PHE A 83 1.54 -3.95 26.75
N LEU A 84 0.24 -4.27 26.78
CA LEU A 84 -0.39 -5.03 27.87
C LEU A 84 -0.26 -4.33 29.22
N ASN A 85 -0.33 -2.99 29.23
CA ASN A 85 -0.05 -2.18 30.41
C ASN A 85 -1.04 -2.48 31.56
N LYS A 86 -2.29 -2.85 31.23
CA LYS A 86 -3.29 -3.29 32.22
C LYS A 86 -2.87 -4.59 32.91
N GLU A 87 -2.44 -5.58 32.13
CA GLU A 87 -1.96 -6.85 32.66
C GLU A 87 -0.69 -6.67 33.49
N GLN A 88 0.27 -5.86 33.02
CA GLN A 88 1.47 -5.51 33.78
C GLN A 88 1.14 -4.90 35.15
N LYS A 89 0.21 -3.93 35.19
CA LYS A 89 -0.25 -3.29 36.43
C LYS A 89 -0.98 -4.27 37.34
N ALA A 90 -1.78 -5.19 36.80
CA ALA A 90 -2.47 -6.21 37.57
C ALA A 90 -1.48 -7.21 38.19
N LEU A 91 -0.50 -7.67 37.42
CA LEU A 91 0.53 -8.61 37.86
C LEU A 91 1.49 -8.00 38.88
N ALA A 92 1.79 -6.70 38.79
CA ALA A 92 2.62 -6.00 39.76
C ALA A 92 2.02 -6.00 41.18
N LYS A 93 0.68 -6.08 41.31
CA LYS A 93 -0.03 -6.14 42.59
C LYS A 93 -0.03 -7.53 43.22
N LEU A 94 0.31 -8.58 42.47
CA LEU A 94 0.29 -9.94 42.97
C LEU A 94 1.56 -10.23 43.79
N PRO A 95 1.42 -10.75 45.02
CA PRO A 95 2.55 -11.06 45.89
C PRO A 95 3.41 -12.17 45.27
N VAL A 96 4.73 -12.06 45.42
CA VAL A 96 5.67 -13.11 45.03
C VAL A 96 5.86 -14.06 46.22
N THR A 97 4.89 -14.92 46.47
CA THR A 97 5.05 -16.01 47.45
C THR A 97 5.62 -17.25 46.76
N ALA A 98 6.60 -17.92 47.36
CA ALA A 98 7.19 -19.13 46.80
C ALA A 98 6.33 -20.34 47.20
N GLY A 99 5.81 -21.11 46.24
CA GLY A 99 5.21 -22.42 46.53
C GLY A 99 4.10 -22.89 45.59
N ASP A 100 3.25 -22.00 45.10
CA ASP A 100 2.07 -22.39 44.32
C ASP A 100 2.33 -22.42 42.81
N VAL A 101 1.72 -23.39 42.09
CA VAL A 101 1.69 -23.47 40.62
C VAL A 101 1.23 -22.14 39.99
N ARG A 102 0.30 -21.46 40.66
CA ARG A 102 -0.17 -20.11 40.28
C ARG A 102 0.95 -19.07 40.32
N ASN A 103 1.87 -19.16 41.28
CA ASN A 103 3.01 -18.25 41.37
C ASN A 103 4.05 -18.52 40.29
N ARG A 104 4.22 -19.79 39.86
CA ARG A 104 5.05 -20.10 38.70
C ARG A 104 4.49 -19.49 37.41
N ALA A 105 3.20 -19.67 37.14
CA ALA A 105 2.55 -19.07 35.96
C ALA A 105 2.62 -17.52 35.97
N VAL A 106 2.47 -16.90 37.14
CA VAL A 106 2.63 -15.44 37.31
C VAL A 106 4.07 -15.01 37.07
N GLN A 107 5.07 -15.76 37.54
CA GLN A 107 6.49 -15.46 37.30
C GLN A 107 6.85 -15.59 35.83
N GLU A 108 6.43 -16.67 35.17
CA GLU A 108 6.63 -16.89 33.74
C GLU A 108 5.96 -15.77 32.92
N ARG A 109 4.75 -15.35 33.29
CA ARG A 109 4.08 -14.24 32.61
C ARG A 109 4.78 -12.90 32.84
N LYS A 110 5.29 -12.63 34.05
CA LYS A 110 6.09 -11.42 34.32
C LYS A 110 7.37 -11.41 33.48
N ALA A 111 8.04 -12.55 33.34
CA ALA A 111 9.23 -12.68 32.48
C ALA A 111 8.88 -12.44 31.00
N PHE A 112 7.77 -13.03 30.51
CA PHE A 112 7.28 -12.79 29.15
C PHE A 112 7.00 -11.31 28.88
N LEU A 113 6.32 -10.61 29.79
CA LEU A 113 5.97 -9.20 29.59
C LEU A 113 7.20 -8.27 29.55
N GLN A 114 8.28 -8.61 30.26
CA GLN A 114 9.54 -7.88 30.15
C GLN A 114 10.19 -8.06 28.77
N ASP A 115 9.98 -9.24 28.17
CA ASP A 115 10.50 -9.61 26.88
C ASP A 115 9.56 -9.19 25.72
N ASN A 116 8.28 -8.91 25.96
CA ASN A 116 7.27 -8.53 24.96
C ASN A 116 7.48 -7.11 24.39
N ARG A 117 8.60 -6.92 23.69
CA ARG A 117 9.02 -5.67 23.06
C ARG A 117 8.99 -5.82 21.54
N LEU A 118 8.69 -4.72 20.86
CA LEU A 118 8.72 -4.64 19.41
C LEU A 118 10.18 -4.54 18.93
N VAL A 119 10.77 -5.70 18.61
CA VAL A 119 12.13 -5.76 18.07
C VAL A 119 12.06 -6.14 16.59
N TRP A 120 12.63 -5.29 15.74
CA TRP A 120 12.70 -5.52 14.32
C TRP A 120 14.02 -6.19 13.94
N ARG A 121 13.94 -7.22 13.11
CA ARG A 121 15.08 -7.79 12.40
C ARG A 121 15.21 -7.11 11.06
N GLU A 122 16.38 -6.54 10.81
CA GLU A 122 16.76 -5.97 9.52
C GLU A 122 17.35 -7.04 8.60
N GLN A 123 16.89 -7.06 7.34
CA GLN A 123 17.45 -7.88 6.28
C GLN A 123 17.66 -7.03 5.01
N PRO A 124 18.90 -6.80 4.56
CA PRO A 124 19.15 -6.04 3.35
C PRO A 124 18.67 -6.82 2.11
N LEU A 125 17.86 -6.18 1.26
CA LEU A 125 17.35 -6.75 0.00
C LEU A 125 18.08 -6.21 -1.24
N GLY A 126 18.99 -5.24 -1.06
CA GLY A 126 19.77 -4.61 -2.12
C GLY A 126 20.35 -3.26 -1.67
N GLU A 127 20.92 -2.49 -2.59
CA GLU A 127 21.69 -1.28 -2.26
C GLU A 127 20.91 -0.18 -1.51
N LYS A 128 19.57 -0.15 -1.59
CA LYS A 128 18.74 0.92 -1.00
C LYS A 128 17.47 0.42 -0.31
N SER A 129 17.33 -0.89 -0.13
CA SER A 129 16.10 -1.51 0.37
C SER A 129 16.41 -2.49 1.48
N THR A 130 15.63 -2.37 2.56
CA THR A 130 15.76 -3.21 3.75
C THR A 130 14.39 -3.74 4.10
N LEU A 131 14.31 -5.05 4.32
CA LEU A 131 13.16 -5.70 4.93
C LEU A 131 13.29 -5.63 6.44
N TYR A 132 12.22 -5.24 7.10
CA TYR A 132 12.06 -5.21 8.54
C TYR A 132 11.00 -6.25 8.90
N SER A 133 11.41 -7.32 9.57
CA SER A 133 10.49 -8.35 10.07
C SER A 133 10.45 -8.30 11.59
N LEU A 134 9.30 -8.53 12.21
CA LEU A 134 9.26 -8.70 13.66
C LEU A 134 10.11 -9.93 14.05
N GLN A 135 11.10 -9.73 14.91
CA GLN A 135 12.01 -10.80 15.32
C GLN A 135 11.28 -11.92 16.07
N LYS A 136 10.20 -11.56 16.77
CA LYS A 136 9.30 -12.45 17.47
C LYS A 136 7.89 -11.89 17.42
N GLU A 137 6.94 -12.78 17.59
CA GLU A 137 5.55 -12.40 17.79
C GLU A 137 5.40 -11.57 19.07
N ILE A 138 4.62 -10.49 18.97
CA ILE A 138 4.28 -9.65 20.13
C ILE A 138 2.83 -9.88 20.51
N GLN A 139 2.54 -9.73 21.80
CA GLN A 139 1.18 -9.71 22.31
C GLN A 139 0.75 -8.29 22.64
N VAL A 140 -0.42 -7.88 22.17
CA VAL A 140 -0.97 -6.54 22.41
C VAL A 140 -2.42 -6.61 22.85
N ASP A 141 -2.84 -5.66 23.67
CA ASP A 141 -4.26 -5.45 23.97
C ASP A 141 -4.93 -4.76 22.77
N GLY A 142 -6.24 -4.92 22.63
CA GLY A 142 -7.00 -4.23 21.57
C GLY A 142 -6.86 -2.70 21.63
N GLU A 143 -6.67 -2.15 22.83
CA GLU A 143 -6.46 -0.72 23.07
C GLU A 143 -5.07 -0.23 22.65
N ASP A 144 -4.09 -1.13 22.54
CA ASP A 144 -2.71 -0.80 22.20
C ASP A 144 -2.45 -0.87 20.67
N ILE A 145 -3.38 -1.43 19.89
CA ILE A 145 -3.27 -1.55 18.42
C ILE A 145 -3.03 -0.18 17.76
N PRO A 146 -3.71 0.93 18.13
CA PRO A 146 -3.45 2.23 17.55
C PRO A 146 -2.00 2.69 17.75
N LEU A 147 -1.41 2.46 18.93
CA LEU A 147 -0.01 2.79 19.21
C LEU A 147 0.95 2.07 18.26
N LEU A 148 0.65 0.81 17.94
CA LEU A 148 1.43 0.03 16.99
C LEU A 148 1.30 0.58 15.56
N LEU A 149 0.09 0.99 15.16
CA LEU A 149 -0.16 1.56 13.82
C LEU A 149 0.41 2.97 13.65
N GLU A 150 0.51 3.76 14.73
CA GLU A 150 1.15 5.08 14.71
C GLU A 150 2.61 5.03 14.24
N LEU A 151 3.32 3.92 14.50
CA LEU A 151 4.69 3.72 14.01
C LEU A 151 4.79 3.72 12.47
N PHE A 152 3.67 3.50 11.77
CA PHE A 152 3.58 3.47 10.31
C PHE A 152 2.82 4.68 9.75
N ASP A 153 2.43 5.65 10.58
CA ASP A 153 1.67 6.79 10.10
C ASP A 153 2.52 7.69 9.19
N SER A 154 2.15 7.71 7.91
CA SER A 154 2.79 8.54 6.89
C SER A 154 2.65 10.04 7.11
N LYS A 155 1.73 10.49 7.98
CA LYS A 155 1.58 11.91 8.36
C LYS A 155 2.69 12.37 9.31
N GLN A 156 3.33 11.45 10.03
CA GLN A 156 4.46 11.76 10.89
C GLN A 156 5.74 11.86 10.06
N THR A 157 6.37 13.04 10.05
CA THR A 157 7.64 13.28 9.35
C THR A 157 8.82 12.50 9.93
N GLN A 158 8.68 12.07 11.20
CA GLN A 158 9.64 11.23 11.91
C GLN A 158 9.56 9.75 11.51
N THR A 159 8.54 9.36 10.75
CA THR A 159 8.38 7.98 10.27
C THR A 159 9.02 7.83 8.89
N PRO A 160 10.00 6.92 8.76
CA PRO A 160 10.69 6.71 7.48
C PRO A 160 9.73 6.13 6.44
N ILE A 161 10.15 6.12 5.18
CA ILE A 161 9.33 5.55 4.11
C ILE A 161 9.33 4.02 4.26
N LEU A 162 8.24 3.51 4.83
CA LEU A 162 7.98 2.10 5.11
C LEU A 162 6.68 1.67 4.42
N PHE A 163 6.67 0.44 3.91
CA PHE A 163 5.50 -0.19 3.33
C PHE A 163 5.26 -1.53 4.02
N LEU A 164 4.12 -1.73 4.66
CA LEU A 164 3.78 -3.05 5.21
C LEU A 164 3.67 -4.06 4.07
N SER A 165 4.52 -5.08 4.09
CA SER A 165 4.49 -6.19 3.13
C SER A 165 3.67 -7.35 3.65
N PHE A 166 3.64 -7.54 4.97
CA PHE A 166 2.87 -8.57 5.64
C PHE A 166 2.32 -8.06 6.96
N TRP A 167 1.08 -8.44 7.27
CA TRP A 167 0.43 -8.12 8.53
C TRP A 167 -0.56 -9.22 8.89
N GLU A 168 -0.36 -9.85 10.03
CA GLU A 168 -1.26 -10.84 10.59
C GLU A 168 -1.50 -10.57 12.07
N MET A 169 -2.76 -10.68 12.47
CA MET A 169 -3.19 -10.56 13.86
C MET A 169 -4.09 -11.73 14.21
N THR A 170 -3.67 -12.55 15.15
CA THR A 170 -4.47 -13.68 15.63
C THR A 170 -4.91 -13.43 17.06
N LYS A 171 -6.19 -13.66 17.33
CA LYS A 171 -6.74 -13.55 18.69
C LYS A 171 -6.37 -14.81 19.46
N GLN A 172 -5.77 -14.66 20.63
CA GLN A 172 -5.34 -15.76 21.49
C GLN A 172 -5.72 -15.50 22.94
N ILE A 173 -5.67 -16.56 23.75
CA ILE A 173 -5.88 -16.48 25.20
C ILE A 173 -4.52 -16.64 25.88
N SER A 174 -4.14 -15.69 26.74
CA SER A 174 -2.89 -15.73 27.49
C SER A 174 -2.89 -16.84 28.54
N SER A 175 -1.72 -17.14 29.11
CA SER A 175 -1.60 -18.11 30.21
C SER A 175 -2.41 -17.77 31.47
N LEU A 176 -2.89 -16.53 31.60
CA LEU A 176 -3.75 -16.07 32.68
C LEU A 176 -5.22 -15.94 32.27
N GLY A 177 -5.59 -16.39 31.07
CA GLY A 177 -6.96 -16.35 30.58
C GLY A 177 -7.40 -15.03 29.94
N ASN A 178 -6.47 -14.08 29.70
CA ASN A 178 -6.79 -12.80 29.08
C ASN A 178 -6.83 -12.94 27.56
N GLU A 179 -7.78 -12.27 26.90
CA GLU A 179 -7.79 -12.15 25.45
C GLU A 179 -6.70 -11.18 24.99
N VAL A 180 -5.80 -11.65 24.12
CA VAL A 180 -4.69 -10.87 23.58
C VAL A 180 -4.63 -11.04 22.06
N TRP A 181 -4.08 -10.04 21.38
CA TRP A 181 -3.75 -10.13 19.97
C TRP A 181 -2.28 -10.46 19.79
N VAL A 182 -2.00 -11.55 19.08
CA VAL A 182 -0.65 -11.87 18.63
C VAL A 182 -0.44 -11.25 17.27
N VAL A 183 0.61 -10.43 17.15
CA VAL A 183 0.93 -9.71 15.93
C VAL A 183 2.21 -10.25 15.30
N HIS A 184 2.11 -10.54 14.00
CA HIS A 184 3.24 -10.76 13.12
C HIS A 184 3.20 -9.74 11.98
N ALA A 185 4.33 -9.12 11.67
CA ALA A 185 4.38 -8.04 10.71
C ALA A 185 5.74 -7.98 10.01
N GLU A 186 5.68 -7.59 8.74
CA GLU A 186 6.85 -7.28 7.93
C GLU A 186 6.63 -5.96 7.18
N ALA A 187 7.69 -5.17 7.08
CA ALA A 187 7.69 -3.89 6.41
C ALA A 187 8.92 -3.73 5.52
N TRP A 188 8.74 -3.11 4.37
CA TRP A 188 9.79 -2.77 3.43
C TRP A 188 10.16 -1.30 3.62
N GLY A 189 11.40 -1.05 4.00
CA GLY A 189 11.98 0.28 4.08
C GLY A 189 12.83 0.59 2.86
N ARG A 190 12.82 1.85 2.45
CA ARG A 190 13.78 2.39 1.48
C ARG A 190 14.54 3.55 2.08
N CYS A 191 15.86 3.45 2.13
CA CYS A 191 16.72 4.59 2.45
C CYS A 191 16.65 5.58 1.28
N VAL A 192 16.31 6.84 1.61
CA VAL A 192 16.13 7.93 0.63
C VAL A 192 17.47 8.57 0.29
#